data_AF-A0A920RR01-F1
#
_entry.id   AF-A0A920RR01-F1
#
_cell.length_a   1.000
_cell.length_b   1.000
_cell.length_c   1.000
_cell.angle_alpha   90.00
_cell.angle_beta   90.00
_cell.angle_gamma   90.00
#
_symmetry.space_group_name_H-M   'P 1'
#
loop_
_entity.id
_entity.type
_entity.pdbx_description
1 polymer ?
#
loop_
_entity_poly.entity_id
_entity_poly.type
_entity_poly.pdbx_seq_one_letter_code
_entity_poly.pdbx_strand_id
1 'polypeptide(L)'
;MKDTDNDGRADIFETVNDDWGITGDYHEYAFGSKFDAKGDLWVVLCLTGSFNSNTQYRGGCLRIKPDGTSVPTCSGLRSPGGVGMNHLGDMFYTDNQGPWNGTSKLQHLEPGKFVGHPGGNRWYSITDALGKRPADPKSGSRMMVEARRIPELLPPAIYFPYKKMGQSASGIACDTTGGKFGIFKNQMFVGDQTHSTVMRVDLEKVQGHYQGACFPFRAGFGRGRCHC
;
A
#
# COMPACT_ATOMS: atom_id res chain seq x y z
N MET A 1 -5.25 18.32 11.64
CA MET A 1 -4.42 19.54 11.68
C MET A 1 -5.26 20.68 11.15
N LYS A 2 -5.43 21.74 11.94
CA LYS A 2 -6.12 22.96 11.54
C LYS A 2 -5.26 24.16 11.94
N ASP A 3 -5.37 25.21 11.17
CA ASP A 3 -4.91 26.56 11.49
C ASP A 3 -6.19 27.37 11.74
N THR A 4 -6.48 27.73 13.00
CA THR A 4 -7.72 28.44 13.34
C THR A 4 -7.60 29.96 13.29
N ASP A 5 -6.38 30.49 13.18
CA ASP A 5 -6.12 31.93 13.13
C ASP A 5 -5.53 32.41 11.78
N ASN A 6 -5.35 31.49 10.82
CA ASN A 6 -4.77 31.71 9.49
C ASN A 6 -3.36 32.33 9.53
N ASP A 7 -2.56 32.05 10.56
CA ASP A 7 -1.17 32.54 10.64
C ASP A 7 -0.19 31.71 9.78
N GLY A 8 -0.69 30.66 9.11
CA GLY A 8 0.09 29.73 8.30
C GLY A 8 0.76 28.63 9.11
N ARG A 9 0.44 28.50 10.39
CA ARG A 9 0.89 27.43 11.29
C ARG A 9 -0.32 26.70 11.83
N ALA A 10 -0.15 25.40 12.00
CA ALA A 10 -1.15 24.61 12.67
C ALA A 10 -1.12 24.85 14.17
N ASP A 11 -2.30 25.10 14.73
CA ASP A 11 -2.54 25.30 16.15
C ASP A 11 -3.35 24.14 16.76
N ILE A 12 -4.11 23.40 15.96
CA ILE A 12 -4.83 22.20 16.39
C ILE A 12 -4.25 20.93 15.76
N PHE A 13 -3.85 19.99 16.62
CA PHE A 13 -3.38 18.66 16.28
C PHE A 13 -4.33 17.63 16.90
N GLU A 14 -5.11 16.95 16.07
CA GLU A 14 -6.00 15.88 16.50
C GLU A 14 -5.40 14.54 16.11
N THR A 15 -5.30 13.64 17.09
CA THR A 15 -4.96 12.24 16.85
C THR A 15 -6.20 11.54 16.31
N VAL A 16 -6.15 11.12 15.05
CA VAL A 16 -7.26 10.39 14.42
C VAL A 16 -7.31 8.94 14.93
N ASN A 17 -6.14 8.32 15.15
CA ASN A 17 -5.99 6.99 15.75
C ASN A 17 -4.50 6.71 16.10
N ASP A 18 -4.24 5.91 17.13
CA ASP A 18 -2.92 5.45 17.56
C ASP A 18 -2.89 3.96 17.96
N ASP A 19 -3.83 3.15 17.47
CA ASP A 19 -4.02 1.74 17.87
C ASP A 19 -2.95 0.76 17.34
N TRP A 20 -1.93 1.25 16.61
CA TRP A 20 -0.81 0.42 16.15
C TRP A 20 0.46 0.70 16.93
N GLY A 21 1.28 -0.33 17.09
CA GLY A 21 2.51 -0.21 17.87
C GLY A 21 3.66 0.43 17.08
N ILE A 22 4.58 1.08 17.79
CA ILE A 22 5.89 1.50 17.27
C ILE A 22 6.96 1.16 18.31
N THR A 23 8.10 0.63 17.85
CA THR A 23 9.25 0.27 18.68
C THR A 23 10.33 1.34 18.68
N GLY A 24 10.25 2.29 17.73
CA GLY A 24 11.29 3.28 17.46
C GLY A 24 12.26 2.86 16.36
N ASP A 25 12.08 1.68 15.77
CA ASP A 25 12.85 1.25 14.60
C ASP A 25 12.59 2.17 13.39
N TYR A 26 13.67 2.55 12.69
CA TYR A 26 13.58 3.56 11.64
C TYR A 26 12.71 3.13 10.44
N HIS A 27 12.48 1.83 10.26
CA HIS A 27 11.71 1.29 9.14
C HIS A 27 10.22 1.12 9.44
N GLU A 28 9.73 1.53 10.60
CA GLU A 28 8.33 1.41 11.03
C GLU A 28 7.43 2.56 10.55
N TYR A 29 7.50 2.89 9.26
CA TYR A 29 6.65 3.91 8.65
C TYR A 29 5.17 3.50 8.62
N ALA A 30 4.31 4.51 8.67
CA ALA A 30 2.87 4.42 8.46
C ALA A 30 2.49 5.39 7.33
N PHE A 31 1.90 4.87 6.25
CA PHE A 31 1.43 5.70 5.15
C PHE A 31 -0.10 5.71 5.15
N GLY A 32 -0.68 6.91 5.22
CA GLY A 32 -2.11 7.13 5.15
C GLY A 32 -2.59 7.44 3.73
N SER A 33 -3.79 6.98 3.38
CA SER A 33 -4.48 7.37 2.16
C SER A 33 -5.16 8.72 2.30
N LYS A 34 -5.76 9.23 1.21
CA LYS A 34 -6.90 10.14 1.34
C LYS A 34 -8.09 9.37 1.90
N PHE A 35 -9.04 10.06 2.53
CA PHE A 35 -10.30 9.46 2.93
C PHE A 35 -11.03 8.87 1.72
N ASP A 36 -11.54 7.65 1.87
CA ASP A 36 -12.37 7.02 0.86
C ASP A 36 -13.81 7.58 0.87
N ALA A 37 -14.67 7.07 -0.03
CA ALA A 37 -16.05 7.54 -0.14
C ALA A 37 -16.91 7.28 1.12
N LYS A 38 -16.46 6.42 2.04
CA LYS A 38 -17.11 6.15 3.33
C LYS A 38 -16.51 6.99 4.46
N GLY A 39 -15.49 7.81 4.16
CA GLY A 39 -14.73 8.56 5.14
C GLY A 39 -13.68 7.73 5.86
N ASP A 40 -13.38 6.50 5.41
CA ASP A 40 -12.34 5.68 6.04
C ASP A 40 -10.95 6.17 5.58
N LEU A 41 -10.02 6.27 6.53
CA LEU A 41 -8.59 6.44 6.26
C LEU A 41 -7.92 5.05 6.21
N TRP A 42 -7.19 4.76 5.14
CA TRP A 42 -6.43 3.51 5.06
C TRP A 42 -4.98 3.76 5.44
N VAL A 43 -4.47 2.99 6.38
CA VAL A 43 -3.09 3.08 6.88
C VAL A 43 -2.37 1.77 6.56
N VAL A 44 -1.27 1.86 5.82
CA VAL A 44 -0.39 0.71 5.53
C VAL A 44 0.86 0.81 6.39
N LEU A 45 1.19 -0.29 7.08
CA LEU A 45 2.23 -0.32 8.10
C LEU A 45 3.42 -1.19 7.64
N CYS A 46 4.60 -0.58 7.58
CA CYS A 46 5.83 -1.30 7.33
C CYS A 46 6.12 -2.34 8.41
N LEU A 47 6.86 -3.39 8.04
CA LEU A 47 7.53 -4.28 8.98
C LEU A 47 8.67 -3.57 9.72
N THR A 48 8.92 -3.99 10.95
CA THR A 48 10.08 -3.60 11.74
C THR A 48 11.37 -4.05 11.04
N GLY A 49 12.27 -3.09 10.81
CA GLY A 49 13.54 -3.33 10.13
C GLY A 49 13.41 -3.90 8.73
N SER A 50 12.24 -3.82 8.08
CA SER A 50 11.94 -4.49 6.80
C SER A 50 11.76 -6.03 6.85
N PHE A 51 11.84 -6.70 8.01
CA PHE A 51 11.77 -8.18 8.03
C PHE A 51 10.71 -8.74 8.97
N ASN A 52 10.53 -8.09 10.13
CA ASN A 52 9.80 -8.69 11.23
C ASN A 52 8.60 -7.86 11.62
N SER A 53 7.65 -8.48 12.31
CA SER A 53 6.51 -7.79 12.89
C SER A 53 6.65 -7.77 14.41
N ASN A 54 7.48 -6.87 14.92
CA ASN A 54 7.86 -6.88 16.33
C ASN A 54 6.80 -6.22 17.24
N THR A 55 5.95 -5.38 16.67
CA THR A 55 4.88 -4.69 17.39
C THR A 55 3.57 -4.68 16.62
N GLN A 56 2.48 -4.36 17.32
CA GLN A 56 1.11 -4.58 16.89
C GLN A 56 0.84 -4.03 15.48
N TYR A 57 0.21 -4.89 14.66
CA TYR A 57 -0.23 -4.64 13.28
C TYR A 57 0.85 -4.31 12.24
N ARG A 58 2.15 -4.37 12.57
CA ARG A 58 3.22 -4.23 11.58
C ARG A 58 3.13 -5.30 10.49
N GLY A 59 3.40 -4.90 9.24
CA GLY A 59 3.14 -5.74 8.07
C GLY A 59 1.65 -5.96 7.76
N GLY A 60 0.81 -5.02 8.18
CA GLY A 60 -0.65 -5.03 8.01
C GLY A 60 -1.18 -3.72 7.43
N CYS A 61 -2.48 -3.72 7.17
CA CYS A 61 -3.24 -2.53 6.78
C CYS A 61 -4.45 -2.36 7.70
N LEU A 62 -4.67 -1.13 8.16
CA LEU A 62 -5.79 -0.72 9.00
C LEU A 62 -6.70 0.22 8.22
N ARG A 63 -8.00 0.14 8.47
CA ARG A 63 -8.97 1.19 8.11
C ARG A 63 -9.39 1.90 9.38
N ILE A 64 -9.17 3.19 9.43
CA ILE A 64 -9.62 4.06 10.51
C ILE A 64 -10.94 4.68 10.08
N LYS A 65 -12.00 4.41 10.84
CA LYS A 65 -13.35 4.91 10.60
C LYS A 65 -13.45 6.40 10.96
N PRO A 66 -14.48 7.12 10.49
CA PRO A 66 -14.71 8.52 10.86
C PRO A 66 -14.84 8.76 12.38
N ASP A 67 -15.26 7.74 13.13
CA ASP A 67 -15.36 7.78 14.60
C ASP A 67 -14.04 7.45 15.31
N GLY A 68 -12.94 7.24 14.57
CA GLY A 68 -11.63 6.89 15.10
C GLY A 68 -11.40 5.38 15.29
N THR A 69 -12.42 4.54 15.09
CA THR A 69 -12.30 3.08 15.25
C THR A 69 -11.31 2.49 14.24
N SER A 70 -10.31 1.75 14.72
CA SER A 70 -9.37 1.03 13.87
C SER A 70 -9.85 -0.38 13.54
N VAL A 71 -9.87 -0.71 12.25
CA VAL A 71 -10.28 -2.03 11.74
C VAL A 71 -9.12 -2.66 10.97
N PRO A 72 -8.46 -3.69 11.51
CA PRO A 72 -7.52 -4.51 10.76
C PRO A 72 -8.17 -5.05 9.49
N THR A 73 -7.55 -4.77 8.33
CA THR A 73 -8.20 -4.93 7.02
C THR A 73 -7.46 -5.86 6.09
N CYS A 74 -6.13 -5.75 5.97
CA CYS A 74 -5.31 -6.71 5.21
C CYS A 74 -4.08 -7.11 6.02
N SER A 75 -3.53 -8.28 5.73
CA SER A 75 -2.28 -8.75 6.32
C SER A 75 -1.25 -9.06 5.24
N GLY A 76 0.03 -9.11 5.62
CA GLY A 76 1.10 -9.57 4.76
C GLY A 76 1.75 -8.52 3.88
N LEU A 77 1.65 -7.26 4.30
CA LEU A 77 2.42 -6.17 3.74
C LEU A 77 3.88 -6.29 4.20
N ARG A 78 4.83 -5.81 3.40
CA ARG A 78 6.25 -5.81 3.74
C ARG A 78 6.76 -4.39 4.06
N SER A 79 7.01 -3.61 3.02
CA SER A 79 7.56 -2.26 3.09
C SER A 79 6.82 -1.37 2.12
N PRO A 80 5.62 -0.92 2.50
CA PRO A 80 4.85 0.01 1.71
C PRO A 80 5.64 1.28 1.37
N GLY A 81 5.44 1.81 0.17
CA GLY A 81 6.00 3.11 -0.26
C GLY A 81 4.93 4.18 -0.53
N GLY A 82 3.66 3.79 -0.54
CA GLY A 82 2.53 4.66 -0.83
C GLY A 82 1.22 3.87 -0.88
N VAL A 83 0.11 4.58 -0.70
CA VAL A 83 -1.25 4.04 -0.74
C VAL A 83 -2.15 5.02 -1.49
N GLY A 84 -3.10 4.50 -2.27
CA GLY A 84 -3.99 5.34 -3.06
C GLY A 84 -5.10 4.55 -3.76
N MET A 85 -6.14 5.25 -4.17
CA MET A 85 -7.32 4.66 -4.80
C MET A 85 -7.27 4.80 -6.31
N ASN A 86 -7.89 3.84 -7.02
CA ASN A 86 -8.23 4.00 -8.43
C ASN A 86 -9.49 4.88 -8.60
N HIS A 87 -9.89 5.10 -9.85
CA HIS A 87 -11.08 5.90 -10.19
C HIS A 87 -12.41 5.31 -9.69
N LEU A 88 -12.45 4.03 -9.30
CA LEU A 88 -13.61 3.34 -8.75
C LEU A 88 -13.65 3.41 -7.21
N GLY A 89 -12.58 3.91 -6.57
CA GLY A 89 -12.44 3.92 -5.12
C GLY A 89 -11.82 2.64 -4.54
N ASP A 90 -11.39 1.67 -5.37
CA ASP A 90 -10.66 0.50 -4.89
C ASP A 90 -9.25 0.90 -4.45
N MET A 91 -8.81 0.39 -3.31
CA MET A 91 -7.58 0.82 -2.65
C MET A 91 -6.39 -0.05 -3.04
N PHE A 92 -5.24 0.58 -3.27
CA PHE A 92 -3.99 -0.08 -3.62
C PHE A 92 -2.84 0.47 -2.78
N TYR A 93 -1.79 -0.32 -2.64
CA TYR A 93 -0.51 0.14 -2.12
C TYR A 93 0.65 -0.32 -2.99
N THR A 94 1.76 0.42 -2.91
CA THR A 94 3.03 -0.02 -3.49
C THR A 94 3.85 -0.73 -2.43
N ASP A 95 4.42 -1.88 -2.77
CA ASP A 95 5.33 -2.62 -1.88
C ASP A 95 6.73 -2.66 -2.48
N ASN A 96 7.75 -2.48 -1.66
CA ASN A 96 9.14 -2.51 -2.10
C ASN A 96 9.72 -3.93 -2.02
N GLN A 97 10.71 -4.21 -2.86
CA GLN A 97 11.35 -5.52 -2.94
C GLN A 97 11.99 -5.94 -1.61
N GLY A 98 12.13 -7.25 -1.42
CA GLY A 98 12.80 -7.86 -0.29
C GLY A 98 12.22 -9.25 0.01
N PRO A 99 12.21 -9.68 1.28
CA PRO A 99 11.65 -10.97 1.66
C PRO A 99 10.22 -11.12 1.14
N TRP A 100 9.91 -12.27 0.55
CA TRP A 100 8.57 -12.60 0.04
C TRP A 100 8.02 -11.64 -1.05
N ASN A 101 8.85 -10.72 -1.55
CA ASN A 101 8.50 -9.75 -2.59
C ASN A 101 9.69 -9.52 -3.54
N GLY A 102 9.77 -10.32 -4.61
CA GLY A 102 10.97 -10.35 -5.48
C GLY A 102 11.23 -9.05 -6.26
N THR A 103 10.24 -8.18 -6.42
CA THR A 103 10.40 -6.85 -7.00
C THR A 103 9.31 -5.92 -6.49
N SER A 104 9.41 -4.61 -6.74
CA SER A 104 8.35 -3.69 -6.35
C SER A 104 7.03 -4.08 -7.01
N LYS A 105 5.91 -3.88 -6.32
CA LYS A 105 4.59 -4.27 -6.84
C LYS A 105 3.53 -3.23 -6.52
N LEU A 106 2.48 -3.21 -7.34
CA LEU A 106 1.21 -2.58 -7.03
C LEU A 106 0.24 -3.67 -6.59
N GLN A 107 -0.28 -3.53 -5.37
CA GLN A 107 -1.08 -4.56 -4.71
C GLN A 107 -2.43 -3.99 -4.31
N HIS A 108 -3.50 -4.69 -4.68
CA HIS A 108 -4.86 -4.37 -4.25
C HIS A 108 -5.03 -4.70 -2.77
N LEU A 109 -5.66 -3.79 -2.02
CA LEU A 109 -6.02 -3.94 -0.61
C LEU A 109 -7.49 -4.32 -0.50
N GLU A 110 -7.77 -5.61 -0.62
CA GLU A 110 -9.11 -6.16 -0.43
C GLU A 110 -9.29 -6.63 1.01
N PRO A 111 -10.30 -6.13 1.76
CA PRO A 111 -10.53 -6.53 3.15
C PRO A 111 -10.57 -8.06 3.34
N GLY A 112 -9.87 -8.54 4.36
CA GLY A 112 -9.74 -9.96 4.70
C GLY A 112 -8.70 -10.73 3.89
N LYS A 113 -7.99 -10.10 2.94
CA LYS A 113 -6.95 -10.76 2.14
C LYS A 113 -5.56 -10.66 2.77
N PHE A 114 -4.75 -11.67 2.42
CA PHE A 114 -3.33 -11.77 2.70
C PHE A 114 -2.54 -11.41 1.44
N VAL A 115 -1.58 -10.49 1.54
CA VAL A 115 -0.85 -9.96 0.37
C VAL A 115 0.61 -10.38 0.29
N GLY A 116 1.00 -11.41 1.07
CA GLY A 116 2.15 -12.26 0.75
C GLY A 116 3.20 -12.46 1.85
N HIS A 117 3.48 -11.47 2.70
CA HIS A 117 4.55 -11.59 3.70
C HIS A 117 4.05 -12.21 5.03
N PRO A 118 4.51 -13.39 5.47
CA PRO A 118 3.91 -14.08 6.63
C PRO A 118 4.17 -13.42 7.99
N GLY A 119 5.13 -12.49 8.09
CA GLY A 119 5.54 -11.88 9.37
C GLY A 119 4.39 -11.28 10.20
N GLY A 120 3.36 -10.71 9.56
CA GLY A 120 2.19 -10.15 10.23
C GLY A 120 1.12 -11.18 10.64
N ASN A 121 1.25 -12.46 10.25
CA ASN A 121 0.21 -13.48 10.48
C ASN A 121 -0.01 -13.78 11.97
N ARG A 122 0.89 -13.35 12.85
CA ARG A 122 0.72 -13.44 14.31
C ARG A 122 -0.44 -12.61 14.84
N TRP A 123 -0.83 -11.52 14.17
CA TRP A 123 -1.87 -10.61 14.67
C TRP A 123 -3.30 -11.12 14.50
N TYR A 124 -3.49 -12.22 13.75
CA TYR A 124 -4.79 -12.91 13.69
C TYR A 124 -5.24 -13.44 15.06
N SER A 125 -4.34 -13.60 16.03
CA SER A 125 -4.72 -14.07 17.37
C SER A 125 -5.37 -13.00 18.25
N ILE A 126 -5.35 -11.74 17.83
CA ILE A 126 -5.86 -10.59 18.61
C ILE A 126 -7.02 -9.86 17.93
N THR A 127 -7.48 -10.36 16.77
CA THR A 127 -8.59 -9.75 16.03
C THR A 127 -9.26 -10.77 15.11
N ASP A 128 -10.58 -10.73 15.05
CA ASP A 128 -11.36 -11.49 14.07
C ASP A 128 -11.62 -10.69 12.77
N ALA A 129 -11.29 -9.39 12.74
CA ALA A 129 -11.56 -8.50 11.62
C ALA A 129 -10.84 -8.90 10.32
N LEU A 130 -9.70 -9.61 10.44
CA LEU A 130 -8.93 -10.13 9.31
C LEU A 130 -9.48 -11.45 8.76
N GLY A 131 -10.46 -12.05 9.43
CA GLY A 131 -10.99 -13.36 9.09
C GLY A 131 -10.02 -14.50 9.41
N LYS A 132 -10.02 -15.54 8.58
CA LYS A 132 -9.22 -16.75 8.82
C LYS A 132 -7.73 -16.48 8.62
N ARG A 133 -6.90 -16.94 9.57
CA ARG A 133 -5.44 -16.89 9.43
C ARG A 133 -4.98 -17.71 8.20
N PRO A 134 -4.25 -17.11 7.23
CA PRO A 134 -3.72 -17.81 6.07
C PRO A 134 -2.64 -18.82 6.50
N ALA A 135 -2.37 -19.83 5.68
CA ALA A 135 -1.15 -20.62 5.85
C ALA A 135 0.08 -19.78 5.44
N ASP A 136 1.24 -20.03 6.06
CA ASP A 136 2.45 -19.30 5.71
C ASP A 136 2.97 -19.79 4.34
N PRO A 137 3.37 -18.89 3.43
CA PRO A 137 3.97 -19.26 2.15
C PRO A 137 5.26 -20.08 2.33
N LYS A 138 5.59 -20.94 1.37
CA LYS A 138 6.84 -21.70 1.37
C LYS A 138 7.99 -20.89 0.79
N SER A 139 9.11 -20.82 1.50
CA SER A 139 10.31 -20.12 1.02
C SER A 139 10.81 -20.76 -0.27
N GLY A 140 11.29 -19.94 -1.22
CA GLY A 140 11.72 -20.39 -2.54
C GLY A 140 10.58 -20.71 -3.53
N SER A 141 9.30 -20.58 -3.11
CA SER A 141 8.15 -20.75 -4.00
C SER A 141 7.87 -19.48 -4.82
N ARG A 142 6.82 -19.52 -5.65
CA ARG A 142 6.35 -18.39 -6.49
C ARG A 142 4.98 -17.93 -6.02
N MET A 143 4.73 -16.62 -6.09
CA MET A 143 3.45 -16.02 -5.66
C MET A 143 2.22 -16.75 -6.23
N MET A 144 2.21 -17.03 -7.54
CA MET A 144 1.09 -17.71 -8.20
C MET A 144 0.97 -19.20 -7.86
N VAL A 145 2.03 -19.83 -7.35
CA VAL A 145 1.97 -21.20 -6.82
C VAL A 145 1.33 -21.18 -5.43
N GLU A 146 1.79 -20.27 -4.58
CA GLU A 146 1.26 -20.12 -3.22
C GLU A 146 -0.18 -19.61 -3.21
N ALA A 147 -0.57 -18.73 -4.14
CA ALA A 147 -1.94 -18.26 -4.31
C ALA A 147 -2.94 -19.38 -4.61
N ARG A 148 -2.51 -20.44 -5.30
CA ARG A 148 -3.36 -21.63 -5.55
C ARG A 148 -3.50 -22.51 -4.31
N ARG A 149 -2.57 -22.40 -3.35
CA ARG A 149 -2.54 -23.18 -2.10
C ARG A 149 -3.20 -22.45 -0.93
N ILE A 150 -3.13 -21.12 -0.91
CA ILE A 150 -3.59 -20.26 0.17
C ILE A 150 -4.76 -19.42 -0.35
N PRO A 151 -6.02 -19.79 -0.06
CA PRO A 151 -7.21 -19.09 -0.59
C PRO A 151 -7.30 -17.60 -0.21
N GLU A 152 -6.71 -17.24 0.93
CA GLU A 152 -6.68 -15.87 1.43
C GLU A 152 -5.61 -15.02 0.71
N LEU A 153 -4.64 -15.66 0.03
CA LEU A 153 -3.55 -14.96 -0.64
C LEU A 153 -4.06 -14.28 -1.91
N LEU A 154 -3.92 -12.97 -1.98
CA LEU A 154 -4.25 -12.16 -3.14
C LEU A 154 -2.98 -11.78 -3.89
N PRO A 155 -2.78 -12.28 -5.13
CA PRO A 155 -1.64 -11.89 -5.95
C PRO A 155 -1.61 -10.38 -6.24
N PRO A 156 -0.43 -9.81 -6.52
CA PRO A 156 -0.31 -8.40 -6.91
C PRO A 156 -0.95 -8.15 -8.27
N ALA A 157 -1.46 -6.94 -8.46
CA ALA A 157 -2.01 -6.51 -9.74
C ALA A 157 -0.91 -6.28 -10.78
N ILE A 158 0.22 -5.71 -10.35
CA ILE A 158 1.37 -5.43 -11.20
C ILE A 158 2.66 -5.73 -10.43
N TYR A 159 3.60 -6.42 -11.08
CA TYR A 159 5.00 -6.40 -10.70
C TYR A 159 5.73 -5.37 -11.56
N PHE A 160 6.48 -4.47 -10.93
CA PHE A 160 7.30 -3.48 -11.63
C PHE A 160 8.66 -4.10 -11.96
N PRO A 161 9.03 -4.27 -13.24
CA PRO A 161 10.33 -4.83 -13.61
C PRO A 161 11.50 -4.04 -13.01
N TYR A 162 12.28 -4.73 -12.16
CA TYR A 162 13.36 -4.11 -11.39
C TYR A 162 14.35 -3.34 -12.27
N LYS A 163 14.79 -2.18 -11.80
CA LYS A 163 15.62 -1.19 -12.51
C LYS A 163 14.96 -0.52 -13.72
N LYS A 164 14.15 -1.24 -14.51
CA LYS A 164 13.46 -0.67 -15.68
C LYS A 164 12.31 0.26 -15.28
N MET A 165 11.58 -0.11 -14.23
CA MET A 165 10.44 0.61 -13.67
C MET A 165 10.73 1.08 -12.25
N GLY A 166 11.99 1.42 -11.96
CA GLY A 166 12.41 1.83 -10.62
C GLY A 166 12.85 0.67 -9.72
N GLN A 167 13.08 1.02 -8.45
CA GLN A 167 13.57 0.11 -7.40
C GLN A 167 12.97 0.42 -6.02
N SER A 168 12.12 1.44 -5.91
CA SER A 168 11.43 1.83 -4.68
C SER A 168 10.16 2.56 -5.07
N ALA A 169 9.17 1.78 -5.50
CA ALA A 169 7.84 2.29 -5.84
C ALA A 169 7.24 3.03 -4.63
N SER A 170 6.64 4.19 -4.88
CA SER A 170 6.18 5.11 -3.84
C SER A 170 4.72 5.53 -4.04
N GLY A 171 4.42 6.83 -3.92
CA GLY A 171 3.07 7.38 -3.94
C GLY A 171 2.28 6.96 -5.18
N ILE A 172 0.96 6.80 -4.98
CA ILE A 172 -0.01 6.45 -6.00
C ILE A 172 -0.95 7.64 -6.20
N ALA A 173 -1.24 8.00 -7.44
CA ALA A 173 -2.27 8.98 -7.76
C ALA A 173 -3.09 8.53 -8.97
N CYS A 174 -4.42 8.61 -8.89
CA CYS A 174 -5.28 8.36 -10.05
C CYS A 174 -5.42 9.63 -10.90
N ASP A 175 -5.38 9.49 -12.22
CA ASP A 175 -5.67 10.59 -13.14
C ASP A 175 -7.16 10.91 -13.16
N THR A 176 -7.54 11.90 -12.35
CA THR A 176 -8.90 12.48 -12.31
C THR A 176 -8.98 13.81 -13.07
N THR A 177 -7.98 14.16 -13.87
CA THR A 177 -7.83 15.51 -14.43
C THR A 177 -8.68 15.79 -15.67
N GLY A 178 -9.39 14.79 -16.18
CA GLY A 178 -10.22 14.95 -17.39
C GLY A 178 -9.41 15.06 -18.68
N GLY A 179 -8.18 14.53 -18.71
CA GLY A 179 -7.34 14.43 -19.91
C GLY A 179 -6.12 15.36 -19.95
N LYS A 180 -5.77 16.02 -18.84
CA LYS A 180 -4.53 16.84 -18.78
C LYS A 180 -3.27 16.01 -18.97
N PHE A 181 -3.35 14.70 -18.75
CA PHE A 181 -2.26 13.76 -19.01
C PHE A 181 -2.51 12.85 -20.23
N GLY A 182 -3.33 13.31 -21.18
CA GLY A 182 -3.58 12.63 -22.46
C GLY A 182 -4.91 11.87 -22.51
N ILE A 183 -5.07 11.03 -23.54
CA ILE A 183 -6.36 10.41 -23.88
C ILE A 183 -6.75 9.24 -22.97
N PHE A 184 -5.80 8.65 -22.25
CA PHE A 184 -6.02 7.49 -21.40
C PHE A 184 -6.55 7.93 -20.04
N LYS A 185 -7.87 7.83 -19.88
CA LYS A 185 -8.57 8.17 -18.64
C LYS A 185 -8.41 7.06 -17.62
N ASN A 186 -8.67 7.38 -16.34
CA ASN A 186 -8.89 6.41 -15.27
C ASN A 186 -7.67 5.54 -14.87
N GLN A 187 -6.51 5.81 -15.47
CA GLN A 187 -5.24 5.18 -15.13
C GLN A 187 -4.65 5.80 -13.86
N MET A 188 -3.67 5.12 -13.28
CA MET A 188 -2.95 5.65 -12.13
C MET A 188 -1.49 5.94 -12.48
N PHE A 189 -0.87 6.76 -11.65
CA PHE A 189 0.54 7.06 -11.63
C PHE A 189 1.15 6.50 -10.37
N VAL A 190 2.35 5.94 -10.50
CA VAL A 190 3.14 5.43 -9.39
C VAL A 190 4.52 6.06 -9.44
N GLY A 191 4.92 6.70 -8.35
CA GLY A 191 6.25 7.27 -8.21
C GLY A 191 7.31 6.19 -7.95
N ASP A 192 8.56 6.54 -8.18
CA ASP A 192 9.73 5.76 -7.75
C ASP A 192 10.77 6.68 -7.11
N GLN A 193 11.19 6.33 -5.89
CA GLN A 193 12.14 7.16 -5.13
C GLN A 193 13.56 7.06 -5.69
N THR A 194 14.00 5.85 -6.07
CA THR A 194 15.41 5.59 -6.40
C THR A 194 15.85 6.28 -7.69
N HIS A 195 15.04 6.20 -8.73
CA HIS A 195 15.31 6.77 -10.04
C HIS A 195 14.61 8.12 -10.25
N SER A 196 13.76 8.55 -9.31
CA SER A 196 13.01 9.81 -9.42
C SER A 196 12.23 9.83 -10.73
N THR A 197 11.40 8.80 -10.90
CA THR A 197 10.56 8.61 -12.09
C THR A 197 9.11 8.44 -11.68
N VAL A 198 8.22 8.66 -12.64
CA VAL A 198 6.80 8.34 -12.53
C VAL A 198 6.49 7.31 -13.60
N MET A 199 5.83 6.24 -13.18
CA MET A 199 5.26 5.22 -14.04
C MET A 199 3.76 5.47 -14.18
N ARG A 200 3.23 5.18 -15.34
CA ARG A 200 1.79 5.06 -15.58
C ARG A 200 1.39 3.60 -15.48
N VAL A 201 0.28 3.32 -14.83
CA VAL A 201 -0.26 1.98 -14.68
C VAL A 201 -1.67 1.90 -15.22
N ASP A 202 -1.93 0.83 -15.96
CA ASP A 202 -3.23 0.48 -16.50
C ASP A 202 -3.71 -0.80 -15.84
N LEU A 203 -4.96 -0.80 -15.39
CA LEU A 203 -5.54 -1.89 -14.61
C LEU A 203 -6.85 -2.35 -15.23
N GLU A 204 -7.05 -3.66 -15.21
CA GLU A 204 -8.33 -4.30 -15.49
C GLU A 204 -8.67 -5.31 -14.40
N LYS A 205 -9.95 -5.64 -14.25
CA LYS A 205 -10.43 -6.65 -13.31
C LYS A 205 -10.96 -7.85 -14.08
N VAL A 206 -10.30 -8.99 -13.93
CA VAL A 206 -10.66 -10.26 -14.58
C VAL A 206 -11.01 -11.28 -13.52
N GLN A 207 -12.22 -11.85 -13.59
CA GLN A 207 -12.71 -12.83 -12.60
C GLN A 207 -12.58 -12.36 -11.14
N GLY A 208 -12.80 -11.06 -10.91
CA GLY A 208 -12.70 -10.47 -9.56
C GLY A 208 -11.29 -10.07 -9.14
N HIS A 209 -10.25 -10.40 -9.91
CA HIS A 209 -8.86 -10.06 -9.61
C HIS A 209 -8.33 -8.93 -10.49
N TYR A 210 -7.61 -7.99 -9.88
CA TYR A 210 -6.91 -6.96 -10.62
C TYR A 210 -5.64 -7.50 -11.27
N GLN A 211 -5.44 -7.15 -12.53
CA GLN A 211 -4.20 -7.34 -13.27
C GLN A 211 -3.90 -6.07 -14.08
N GLY A 212 -2.67 -5.91 -14.55
CA GLY A 212 -2.35 -4.73 -15.34
C GLY A 212 -0.95 -4.67 -15.92
N ALA A 213 -0.64 -3.51 -16.47
CA ALA A 213 0.64 -3.19 -17.08
C ALA A 213 1.17 -1.84 -16.57
N CYS A 214 2.48 -1.66 -16.64
CA CYS A 214 3.17 -0.42 -16.28
C CYS A 214 3.98 0.11 -17.47
N PHE A 215 4.04 1.43 -17.57
CA PHE A 215 4.71 2.17 -18.64
C PHE A 215 5.54 3.30 -18.03
N PRO A 216 6.76 3.59 -18.52
CA PRO A 216 7.48 4.77 -18.10
C PRO A 216 6.69 6.02 -18.52
N PHE A 217 6.51 6.99 -17.63
CA PHE A 217 5.71 8.18 -17.93
C PHE A 217 6.53 9.47 -17.87
N ARG A 218 7.26 9.70 -16.77
CA ARG A 218 8.09 10.91 -16.63
C ARG A 218 9.37 10.61 -15.85
N ALA A 219 10.46 11.27 -16.23
CA ALA A 219 11.76 11.17 -15.60
C ALA A 219 12.44 12.55 -15.54
N GLY A 220 13.61 12.63 -14.92
CA GLY A 220 14.40 13.86 -14.81
C GLY A 220 14.04 14.73 -13.61
N PHE A 221 13.34 14.17 -12.62
CA PHE A 221 13.10 14.85 -11.35
C PHE A 221 14.38 14.84 -10.49
N GLY A 222 14.60 15.90 -9.70
CA GLY A 222 15.65 15.90 -8.68
C GLY A 222 15.33 14.87 -7.59
N ARG A 223 16.34 14.13 -7.13
CA ARG A 223 16.17 13.10 -6.09
C ARG A 223 15.59 13.72 -4.81
N GLY A 224 14.55 13.09 -4.26
CA GLY A 224 13.94 13.49 -2.98
C GLY A 224 12.75 14.47 -3.03
N ARG A 225 12.17 14.77 -4.20
CA ARG A 225 11.00 15.68 -4.33
C ARG A 225 9.80 15.04 -5.05
N CYS A 226 9.23 13.98 -4.49
CA CYS A 226 7.92 13.45 -4.92
C CYS A 226 6.97 13.32 -3.72
N HIS A 227 6.70 14.44 -3.05
CA HIS A 227 5.43 14.65 -2.36
C HIS A 227 4.69 15.72 -3.15
N CYS A 228 3.59 15.32 -3.79
CA CYS A 228 2.60 16.23 -4.36
C CYS A 228 1.50 16.43 -3.33
#